data_AF-A0A093X7N5-F1
#
_entry.id   AF-A0A093X7N5-F1
#
_cell.length_a   1.000
_cell.length_b   1.000
_cell.length_c   1.000
_cell.angle_alpha   90.00
_cell.angle_beta   90.00
_cell.angle_gamma   90.00
#
_symmetry.space_group_name_H-M   'P 1'
#
loop_
_entity.id
_entity.type
_entity.pdbx_description
1 polymer ?
#
loop_
_entity_poly.entity_id
_entity_poly.type
_entity_poly.pdbx_seq_one_letter_code
_entity_poly.pdbx_strand_id
1 'polypeptide(L)'
;MVLIFAGGVIGGSMAARPAHAAEANNNATKLNRSPFVGKQKELVFPQGFHYFEMGRQISASIMRLKLEMFYTRILFLGHRAWTDPTSRNHEPHNHDETSHLSLNVDIWALNTTHEALATGDSYDDLSISAGKAGDAQAEALAKIGLDTTDLASVSKADLEIIKGIHDVANDAEVGAFNPALDDATDKTEKTAIQNGKIKNKVLKLSAAVLALQIQEAQGDDSVASKLADEQKKLDNNIALDAKAAGQDSTAISFDGSS
;
A
#
# COMPACT_ATOMS: atom_id res chain seq x y z
N MET A 1 84.75 -12.01 2.57
CA MET A 1 84.16 -10.74 3.05
C MET A 1 83.21 -11.08 4.17
N VAL A 2 83.51 -10.59 5.38
CA VAL A 2 82.81 -10.86 6.63
C VAL A 2 81.71 -9.81 6.80
N LEU A 3 80.53 -10.20 7.30
CA LEU A 3 79.77 -9.40 8.27
C LEU A 3 78.87 -10.34 9.10
N ILE A 4 78.87 -10.11 10.41
CA ILE A 4 78.20 -10.86 11.49
C ILE A 4 77.14 -9.95 12.14
N PHE A 5 76.25 -10.58 12.94
CA PHE A 5 75.46 -10.12 14.10
C PHE A 5 73.93 -10.00 13.84
N ALA A 6 73.00 -10.33 14.75
CA ALA A 6 72.89 -11.14 15.97
C ALA A 6 71.45 -11.00 16.52
N GLY A 7 70.98 -11.96 17.34
CA GLY A 7 69.86 -11.81 18.30
C GLY A 7 68.50 -12.33 17.79
N GLY A 8 67.69 -13.09 18.55
CA GLY A 8 67.75 -13.51 19.95
C GLY A 8 66.71 -14.61 20.24
N VAL A 9 66.92 -15.29 21.37
CA VAL A 9 66.12 -16.40 21.95
C VAL A 9 65.09 -15.83 22.92
N ILE A 10 63.98 -16.56 23.17
CA ILE A 10 63.13 -16.74 24.39
C ILE A 10 61.78 -17.29 23.87
N GLY A 11 61.08 -18.32 24.35
CA GLY A 11 61.11 -19.27 25.47
C GLY A 11 59.92 -20.24 25.17
N GLY A 12 59.94 -21.52 25.51
CA GLY A 12 59.59 -21.98 26.85
C GLY A 12 58.23 -22.70 26.87
N SER A 13 58.27 -24.03 26.78
CA SER A 13 57.45 -25.05 27.48
C SER A 13 55.95 -24.78 27.75
N MET A 14 55.09 -25.71 27.32
CA MET A 14 54.26 -26.47 28.27
C MET A 14 53.68 -27.74 27.64
N ALA A 15 53.82 -28.83 28.39
CA ALA A 15 53.39 -30.18 28.08
C ALA A 15 51.96 -30.46 28.57
N ALA A 16 51.21 -31.32 27.88
CA ALA A 16 50.33 -32.31 28.51
C ALA A 16 49.95 -33.41 27.50
N ARG A 17 50.27 -34.66 27.86
CA ARG A 17 49.74 -35.92 27.30
C ARG A 17 48.42 -36.28 28.05
N PRO A 18 47.85 -37.49 27.90
CA PRO A 18 46.93 -37.91 26.84
C PRO A 18 45.61 -38.46 27.44
N ALA A 19 44.59 -38.73 26.61
CA ALA A 19 43.56 -39.69 26.98
C ALA A 19 43.02 -40.43 25.75
N HIS A 20 43.18 -41.75 25.80
CA HIS A 20 42.51 -42.77 25.01
C HIS A 20 40.99 -42.58 25.01
N ALA A 21 40.33 -42.86 23.88
CA ALA A 21 39.35 -43.96 23.80
C ALA A 21 38.76 -44.14 22.38
N ALA A 22 38.65 -45.42 22.03
CA ALA A 22 37.60 -46.03 21.21
C ALA A 22 37.59 -45.77 19.70
N GLU A 23 38.36 -46.62 19.05
CA GLU A 23 38.09 -47.26 17.76
C GLU A 23 36.68 -47.89 17.68
N ALA A 24 35.91 -47.49 16.67
CA ALA A 24 34.82 -48.30 16.11
C ALA A 24 34.89 -48.17 14.58
N ASN A 25 34.86 -49.33 13.95
CA ASN A 25 35.34 -49.65 12.62
C ASN A 25 34.13 -49.96 11.72
N ASN A 26 34.20 -49.43 10.49
CA ASN A 26 33.56 -49.84 9.22
C ASN A 26 32.01 -49.87 9.17
N ASN A 27 31.30 -49.67 8.06
CA ASN A 27 31.63 -49.71 6.65
C ASN A 27 30.45 -49.04 5.89
N ALA A 28 30.70 -48.11 4.97
CA ALA A 28 29.74 -47.79 3.90
C ALA A 28 30.49 -47.06 2.76
N THR A 29 31.02 -47.88 1.86
CA THR A 29 31.06 -47.70 0.40
C THR A 29 30.84 -46.29 -0.17
N LYS A 30 31.92 -45.80 -0.79
CA LYS A 30 31.94 -44.74 -1.81
C LYS A 30 31.00 -45.08 -2.98
N LEU A 31 30.13 -44.14 -3.34
CA LEU A 31 29.62 -43.97 -4.71
C LEU A 31 29.68 -42.49 -5.11
N ASN A 32 30.80 -42.18 -5.76
CA ASN A 32 31.05 -41.24 -6.85
C ASN A 32 30.02 -40.12 -7.21
N ARG A 33 30.50 -38.88 -7.04
CA ARG A 33 30.45 -37.68 -7.94
C ARG A 33 29.10 -37.01 -8.29
N SER A 34 28.92 -35.79 -7.77
CA SER A 34 29.16 -34.52 -8.52
C SER A 34 29.22 -33.31 -7.56
N PRO A 35 30.09 -32.31 -7.78
CA PRO A 35 30.21 -31.14 -6.91
C PRO A 35 29.34 -29.99 -7.43
N PHE A 36 28.30 -29.60 -6.69
CA PHE A 36 27.67 -28.29 -6.88
C PHE A 36 28.09 -27.41 -5.69
N VAL A 37 29.28 -26.83 -5.81
CA VAL A 37 29.75 -25.75 -4.95
C VAL A 37 29.25 -24.43 -5.55
N GLY A 38 28.64 -23.62 -4.69
CA GLY A 38 27.84 -22.47 -5.06
C GLY A 38 28.58 -21.29 -5.70
N LYS A 39 27.74 -20.37 -6.18
CA LYS A 39 28.02 -18.93 -6.22
C LYS A 39 26.71 -18.20 -5.91
N GLN A 40 26.53 -17.76 -4.67
CA GLN A 40 25.67 -16.60 -4.45
C GLN A 40 26.38 -15.41 -5.11
N LYS A 41 25.76 -14.84 -6.15
CA LYS A 41 26.18 -13.55 -6.68
C LYS A 41 25.61 -12.49 -5.76
N GLU A 42 26.52 -11.92 -4.97
CA GLU A 42 26.35 -10.69 -4.22
C GLU A 42 25.87 -9.58 -5.19
N LEU A 43 24.65 -9.11 -4.96
CA LEU A 43 24.05 -8.01 -5.73
C LEU A 43 24.68 -6.70 -5.21
N VAL A 44 25.69 -6.21 -5.91
CA VAL A 44 26.32 -4.92 -5.62
C VAL A 44 25.38 -3.81 -6.06
N PHE A 45 24.76 -3.13 -5.10
CA PHE A 45 24.05 -1.87 -5.34
C PHE A 45 25.06 -0.71 -5.39
N PRO A 46 25.05 0.14 -6.43
CA PRO A 46 25.89 1.33 -6.44
C PRO A 46 25.42 2.32 -5.37
N GLN A 47 26.32 2.59 -4.43
CA GLN A 47 26.18 3.62 -3.39
C GLN A 47 26.21 5.01 -4.05
N GLY A 48 25.21 5.84 -3.74
CA GLY A 48 25.25 7.28 -4.03
C GLY A 48 23.96 7.86 -4.58
N PHE A 49 22.87 7.85 -3.81
CA PHE A 49 21.78 8.78 -4.02
C PHE A 49 21.44 9.46 -2.70
N HIS A 50 21.76 10.75 -2.61
CA HIS A 50 21.42 11.61 -1.50
C HIS A 50 19.89 11.83 -1.48
N TYR A 51 19.17 10.91 -0.86
CA TYR A 51 17.76 11.04 -0.51
C TYR A 51 17.65 11.71 0.86
N PHE A 52 17.60 13.04 0.90
CA PHE A 52 17.21 13.71 2.14
C PHE A 52 16.37 14.98 1.94
N GLU A 53 16.56 15.73 0.85
CA GLU A 53 15.95 17.08 0.78
C GLU A 53 14.70 17.20 -0.10
N MET A 54 14.54 16.43 -1.18
CA MET A 54 13.36 16.57 -2.07
C MET A 54 12.08 15.92 -1.52
N GLY A 55 12.19 14.87 -0.71
CA GLY A 55 11.02 14.20 -0.11
C GLY A 55 10.29 15.05 0.92
N ARG A 56 11.00 15.97 1.61
CA ARG A 56 10.41 16.86 2.61
C ARG A 56 9.52 17.95 2.02
N GLN A 57 9.91 18.51 0.87
CA GLN A 57 9.17 19.62 0.23
C GLN A 57 7.83 19.17 -0.36
N ILE A 58 7.78 17.96 -0.95
CA ILE A 58 6.56 17.39 -1.52
C ILE A 58 5.63 16.89 -0.41
N SER A 59 6.17 16.23 0.62
CA SER A 59 5.40 15.77 1.78
C SER A 59 4.79 16.94 2.58
N ALA A 60 5.53 18.05 2.76
CA ALA A 60 5.02 19.24 3.43
C ALA A 60 3.90 19.94 2.62
N SER A 61 3.99 19.97 1.29
CA SER A 61 2.97 20.60 0.45
C SER A 61 1.67 19.79 0.40
N ILE A 62 1.77 18.46 0.39
CA ILE A 62 0.60 17.54 0.43
C ILE A 62 -0.02 17.52 1.82
N MET A 63 0.78 17.51 2.90
CA MET A 63 0.23 17.64 4.27
C MET A 63 -0.41 19.01 4.51
N ARG A 64 0.14 20.10 3.94
CA ARG A 64 -0.45 21.44 4.05
C ARG A 64 -1.78 21.56 3.31
N LEU A 65 -1.93 20.93 2.14
CA LEU A 65 -3.22 20.81 1.44
C LEU A 65 -4.25 20.00 2.23
N LYS A 66 -3.84 18.92 2.90
CA LYS A 66 -4.74 18.11 3.75
C LYS A 66 -5.15 18.83 5.04
N LEU A 67 -4.24 19.59 5.67
CA LEU A 67 -4.53 20.33 6.90
C LEU A 67 -5.43 21.56 6.64
N GLU A 68 -5.24 22.29 5.53
CA GLU A 68 -6.10 23.43 5.15
C GLU A 68 -7.53 22.98 4.81
N MET A 69 -7.71 21.82 4.15
CA MET A 69 -9.05 21.23 3.90
C MET A 69 -9.74 20.76 5.19
N PHE A 70 -8.98 20.35 6.21
CA PHE A 70 -9.53 19.97 7.51
C PHE A 70 -9.95 21.20 8.35
N TYR A 71 -9.18 22.30 8.30
CA TYR A 71 -9.44 23.50 9.11
C TYR A 71 -10.52 24.43 8.54
N THR A 72 -10.65 24.55 7.21
CA THR A 72 -11.73 25.39 6.62
C THR A 72 -13.13 24.80 6.84
N ARG A 73 -13.24 23.50 7.12
CA ARG A 73 -14.53 22.82 7.34
C ARG A 73 -15.05 22.92 8.78
N ILE A 74 -14.16 23.08 9.77
CA ILE A 74 -14.55 23.28 11.18
C ILE A 74 -15.11 24.70 11.42
N LEU A 75 -14.64 25.71 10.67
CA LEU A 75 -15.10 27.09 10.84
C LEU A 75 -16.48 27.38 10.18
N PHE A 76 -16.96 26.54 9.26
CA PHE A 76 -18.24 26.80 8.56
C PHE A 76 -19.47 26.21 9.26
N LEU A 77 -19.30 25.36 10.29
CA LEU A 77 -20.40 24.74 11.04
C LEU A 77 -20.75 25.48 12.35
N GLY A 78 -20.05 26.57 12.68
CA GLY A 78 -20.21 27.30 13.95
C GLY A 78 -21.12 28.55 13.91
N HIS A 79 -21.85 28.82 12.83
CA HIS A 79 -22.65 30.05 12.70
C HIS A 79 -24.03 29.82 12.07
N ARG A 80 -24.91 29.09 12.76
CA ARG A 80 -26.37 29.19 12.54
C ARG A 80 -27.16 28.54 13.68
N ALA A 81 -27.20 29.19 14.84
CA ALA A 81 -28.18 28.86 15.87
C ALA A 81 -28.36 30.04 16.84
N TRP A 82 -29.04 31.11 16.41
CA TRP A 82 -29.81 31.98 17.31
C TRP A 82 -30.63 33.03 16.55
N THR A 83 -31.93 32.82 16.38
CA THR A 83 -32.94 33.91 16.41
C THR A 83 -34.27 33.39 16.94
N ASP A 84 -34.79 34.19 17.87
CA ASP A 84 -35.93 34.15 18.80
C ASP A 84 -37.35 33.93 18.19
N PRO A 85 -38.31 33.26 18.88
CA PRO A 85 -39.67 33.09 18.42
C PRO A 85 -40.68 34.00 19.15
N THR A 86 -41.08 35.15 18.57
CA THR A 86 -42.35 35.82 18.95
C THR A 86 -42.97 36.67 17.83
N SER A 87 -44.17 36.29 17.35
CA SER A 87 -45.33 37.15 17.00
C SER A 87 -46.34 36.36 16.15
N ARG A 88 -47.51 36.02 16.69
CA ARG A 88 -48.81 36.74 16.68
C ARG A 88 -49.56 36.72 15.33
N ASN A 89 -50.56 35.84 15.30
CA ASN A 89 -51.93 35.98 14.80
C ASN A 89 -52.23 37.06 13.73
N HIS A 90 -52.58 36.61 12.52
CA HIS A 90 -53.76 37.10 11.79
C HIS A 90 -54.20 36.09 10.72
N GLU A 91 -55.41 35.54 10.89
CA GLU A 91 -56.26 35.01 9.82
C GLU A 91 -57.03 36.20 9.19
N PRO A 92 -57.41 36.14 7.90
CA PRO A 92 -58.79 35.72 7.63
C PRO A 92 -59.04 34.94 6.32
N HIS A 93 -60.03 34.04 6.43
CA HIS A 93 -61.07 33.63 5.47
C HIS A 93 -60.79 33.53 3.94
N ASN A 94 -60.75 32.27 3.50
CA ASN A 94 -61.71 31.59 2.60
C ASN A 94 -61.91 32.11 1.16
N HIS A 95 -61.49 31.32 0.17
CA HIS A 95 -62.35 30.91 -0.95
C HIS A 95 -61.89 29.57 -1.54
N ASP A 96 -62.90 28.73 -1.71
CA ASP A 96 -63.03 27.50 -2.49
C ASP A 96 -62.30 27.55 -3.84
N GLU A 97 -61.48 26.54 -4.13
CA GLU A 97 -61.49 25.87 -5.43
C GLU A 97 -60.74 24.53 -5.35
N THR A 98 -61.51 23.47 -5.60
CA THR A 98 -61.07 22.10 -5.80
C THR A 98 -60.16 21.97 -7.02
N SER A 99 -58.88 21.68 -6.79
CA SER A 99 -58.04 20.97 -7.76
C SER A 99 -57.14 20.00 -7.00
N HIS A 100 -57.63 18.77 -6.84
CA HIS A 100 -56.85 17.63 -6.37
C HIS A 100 -55.75 17.30 -7.39
N LEU A 101 -54.64 18.03 -7.32
CA LEU A 101 -53.35 17.52 -7.73
C LEU A 101 -52.69 16.96 -6.47
N SER A 102 -53.11 15.76 -6.10
CA SER A 102 -52.28 14.87 -5.31
C SER A 102 -51.05 14.52 -6.15
N LEU A 103 -50.09 15.44 -6.19
CA LEU A 103 -48.70 15.09 -6.42
C LEU A 103 -48.31 14.24 -5.23
N ASN A 104 -48.39 12.93 -5.43
CA ASN A 104 -47.64 12.01 -4.60
C ASN A 104 -46.21 12.55 -4.55
N VAL A 105 -45.81 13.06 -3.39
CA VAL A 105 -44.39 13.21 -3.06
C VAL A 105 -43.90 11.79 -2.75
N ASP A 106 -43.94 10.96 -3.80
CA ASP A 106 -43.33 9.66 -3.81
C ASP A 106 -41.82 9.92 -3.84
N ILE A 107 -41.16 9.65 -2.72
CA ILE A 107 -39.89 8.91 -2.71
C ILE A 107 -38.83 9.48 -3.70
N TRP A 108 -38.38 10.71 -3.49
CA TRP A 108 -37.12 11.22 -4.08
C TRP A 108 -36.32 12.02 -3.04
N ALA A 109 -35.85 11.31 -2.03
CA ALA A 109 -34.44 11.43 -1.68
C ALA A 109 -33.94 10.00 -1.59
N LEU A 110 -33.66 9.47 -2.79
CA LEU A 110 -32.89 8.26 -3.01
C LEU A 110 -31.78 8.20 -1.97
N ASN A 111 -31.95 7.31 -1.02
CA ASN A 111 -30.96 6.32 -0.67
C ASN A 111 -29.66 6.54 -1.47
N THR A 112 -28.77 7.38 -0.95
CA THR A 112 -27.33 7.24 -1.18
C THR A 112 -26.91 5.95 -0.49
N THR A 113 -27.46 4.82 -0.92
CA THR A 113 -26.72 3.58 -0.86
C THR A 113 -25.52 3.84 -1.74
N HIS A 114 -24.43 4.23 -1.10
CA HIS A 114 -23.17 3.53 -1.19
C HIS A 114 -23.34 2.35 -2.16
N GLU A 115 -22.81 2.44 -3.38
CA GLU A 115 -22.63 1.20 -4.13
C GLU A 115 -21.77 0.35 -3.22
N ALA A 116 -22.41 -0.64 -2.59
CA ALA A 116 -21.71 -1.57 -1.72
C ALA A 116 -20.60 -2.14 -2.56
N LEU A 117 -19.39 -2.19 -2.02
CA LEU A 117 -18.31 -2.85 -2.72
C LEU A 117 -18.78 -4.27 -3.07
N ALA A 118 -18.52 -4.71 -4.29
CA ALA A 118 -18.89 -6.04 -4.71
C ALA A 118 -17.85 -7.03 -4.16
N THR A 119 -18.30 -8.06 -3.46
CA THR A 119 -17.43 -9.19 -3.08
C THR A 119 -17.16 -10.05 -4.31
N GLY A 120 -15.95 -10.56 -4.46
CA GLY A 120 -15.59 -11.47 -5.54
C GLY A 120 -15.22 -10.82 -6.87
N ASP A 121 -14.94 -9.50 -6.91
CA ASP A 121 -14.39 -8.87 -8.10
C ASP A 121 -13.06 -9.53 -8.47
N SER A 122 -12.89 -9.84 -9.76
CA SER A 122 -11.64 -10.43 -10.24
C SER A 122 -10.51 -9.41 -10.15
N TYR A 123 -9.28 -9.89 -9.99
CA TYR A 123 -8.11 -9.02 -10.04
C TYR A 123 -8.06 -8.21 -11.34
N ASP A 124 -8.39 -8.81 -12.47
CA ASP A 124 -8.36 -8.15 -13.77
C ASP A 124 -9.39 -7.00 -13.82
N ASP A 125 -10.53 -7.12 -13.13
CA ASP A 125 -11.51 -6.04 -12.98
C ASP A 125 -11.05 -4.95 -12.01
N LEU A 126 -10.32 -5.31 -10.95
CA LEU A 126 -9.79 -4.37 -9.95
C LEU A 126 -8.52 -3.66 -10.44
N SER A 127 -7.78 -4.25 -11.38
CA SER A 127 -6.44 -3.80 -11.74
C SER A 127 -6.43 -2.39 -12.33
N ILE A 128 -5.43 -1.63 -11.92
CA ILE A 128 -5.10 -0.30 -12.47
C ILE A 128 -3.79 -0.33 -13.28
N SER A 129 -3.29 -1.50 -13.61
CA SER A 129 -1.90 -1.67 -14.04
C SER A 129 -1.64 -1.30 -15.50
N ALA A 130 -2.68 -1.21 -16.32
CA ALA A 130 -2.57 -0.88 -17.74
C ALA A 130 -2.44 0.64 -18.00
N GLY A 131 -2.13 0.99 -19.25
CA GLY A 131 -2.20 2.35 -19.76
C GLY A 131 -0.90 3.12 -19.55
N LYS A 132 -1.01 4.30 -18.93
CA LYS A 132 0.13 5.17 -18.63
C LYS A 132 0.35 5.26 -17.12
N ALA A 133 1.60 5.37 -16.71
CA ALA A 133 1.96 5.74 -15.35
C ALA A 133 1.70 7.23 -15.10
N GLY A 134 1.56 7.61 -13.83
CA GLY A 134 1.49 9.00 -13.37
C GLY A 134 0.21 9.39 -12.62
N ASP A 135 -0.83 8.55 -12.63
CA ASP A 135 -2.12 8.82 -11.99
C ASP A 135 -2.62 7.66 -11.09
N ALA A 136 -1.71 6.78 -10.66
CA ALA A 136 -2.08 5.54 -9.97
C ALA A 136 -2.89 5.76 -8.69
N GLN A 137 -2.67 6.86 -7.98
CA GLN A 137 -3.43 7.16 -6.76
C GLN A 137 -4.90 7.45 -7.07
N ALA A 138 -5.18 8.27 -8.09
CA ALA A 138 -6.54 8.60 -8.47
C ALA A 138 -7.27 7.36 -9.00
N GLU A 139 -6.59 6.56 -9.83
CA GLU A 139 -7.11 5.29 -10.32
C GLU A 139 -7.42 4.30 -9.18
N ALA A 140 -6.52 4.18 -8.20
CA ALA A 140 -6.74 3.31 -7.03
C ALA A 140 -7.96 3.74 -6.21
N LEU A 141 -8.11 5.04 -5.94
CA LEU A 141 -9.27 5.56 -5.20
C LEU A 141 -10.58 5.37 -5.98
N ALA A 142 -10.55 5.56 -7.30
CA ALA A 142 -11.70 5.31 -8.16
C ALA A 142 -12.11 3.83 -8.16
N LYS A 143 -11.15 2.90 -8.15
CA LYS A 143 -11.42 1.45 -8.06
C LYS A 143 -11.94 1.01 -6.70
N ILE A 144 -11.41 1.58 -5.62
CA ILE A 144 -11.85 1.24 -4.27
C ILE A 144 -13.25 1.80 -3.97
N GLY A 145 -13.68 2.88 -4.62
CA GLY A 145 -15.09 3.30 -4.65
C GLY A 145 -15.73 3.70 -3.31
N LEU A 146 -14.98 3.75 -2.20
CA LEU A 146 -15.50 4.02 -0.87
C LEU A 146 -15.67 5.53 -0.60
N ASP A 147 -16.80 5.92 0.00
CA ASP A 147 -16.96 7.24 0.61
C ASP A 147 -16.12 7.33 1.90
N THR A 148 -15.19 8.28 1.93
CA THR A 148 -14.26 8.49 3.06
C THR A 148 -14.76 9.54 4.07
N THR A 149 -16.00 10.03 3.94
CA THR A 149 -16.54 11.07 4.83
C THR A 149 -16.92 10.58 6.22
N ASP A 150 -17.24 9.28 6.39
CA ASP A 150 -17.54 8.66 7.69
C ASP A 150 -16.99 7.23 7.80
N LEU A 151 -15.68 7.13 8.05
CA LEU A 151 -14.99 5.84 8.18
C LEU A 151 -15.43 5.00 9.39
N ALA A 152 -15.96 5.63 10.45
CA ALA A 152 -16.44 4.92 11.62
C ALA A 152 -17.72 4.11 11.33
N SER A 153 -18.52 4.57 10.35
CA SER A 153 -19.76 3.91 9.92
C SER A 153 -19.57 2.76 8.92
N VAL A 154 -18.37 2.61 8.36
CA VAL A 154 -18.09 1.61 7.32
C VAL A 154 -18.42 0.21 7.82
N SER A 155 -19.18 -0.54 7.04
CA SER A 155 -19.64 -1.87 7.44
C SER A 155 -18.47 -2.87 7.52
N LYS A 156 -18.65 -3.93 8.30
CA LYS A 156 -17.66 -5.02 8.34
C LYS A 156 -17.48 -5.67 6.96
N ALA A 157 -18.54 -5.77 6.17
CA ALA A 157 -18.50 -6.34 4.83
C ALA A 157 -17.65 -5.48 3.87
N ASP A 158 -17.84 -4.16 3.88
CA ASP A 158 -17.01 -3.25 3.06
C ASP A 158 -15.54 -3.29 3.52
N LEU A 159 -15.29 -3.33 4.83
CA LEU A 159 -13.94 -3.49 5.37
C LEU A 159 -13.29 -4.81 4.93
N GLU A 160 -14.04 -5.90 4.87
CA GLU A 160 -13.56 -7.20 4.37
C GLU A 160 -13.23 -7.14 2.89
N ILE A 161 -14.05 -6.46 2.06
CA ILE A 161 -13.77 -6.31 0.64
C ILE A 161 -12.51 -5.45 0.40
N ILE A 162 -12.33 -4.37 1.15
CA ILE A 162 -11.12 -3.54 1.07
C ILE A 162 -9.87 -4.39 1.40
N LYS A 163 -9.96 -5.27 2.40
CA LYS A 163 -8.86 -6.22 2.71
C LYS A 163 -8.66 -7.23 1.58
N GLY A 164 -9.74 -7.72 0.97
CA GLY A 164 -9.71 -8.56 -0.22
C GLY A 164 -8.97 -7.92 -1.39
N ILE A 165 -9.22 -6.63 -1.66
CA ILE A 165 -8.50 -5.86 -2.70
C ILE A 165 -6.99 -5.81 -2.39
N HIS A 166 -6.62 -5.56 -1.12
CA HIS A 166 -5.21 -5.61 -0.72
C HIS A 166 -4.59 -6.98 -0.98
N ASP A 167 -5.26 -8.05 -0.58
CA ASP A 167 -4.75 -9.42 -0.65
C ASP A 167 -4.61 -9.89 -2.10
N VAL A 168 -5.61 -9.67 -2.94
CA VAL A 168 -5.53 -10.05 -4.36
C VAL A 168 -4.47 -9.24 -5.11
N ALA A 169 -4.30 -7.96 -4.81
CA ALA A 169 -3.23 -7.13 -5.39
C ALA A 169 -1.84 -7.58 -4.90
N ASN A 170 -1.74 -8.07 -3.66
CA ASN A 170 -0.51 -8.68 -3.15
C ASN A 170 -0.17 -9.97 -3.89
N ASP A 171 -1.16 -10.83 -4.09
CA ASP A 171 -0.99 -12.11 -4.76
C ASP A 171 -0.62 -11.92 -6.24
N ALA A 172 -1.23 -10.95 -6.93
CA ALA A 172 -0.81 -10.57 -8.28
C ALA A 172 0.63 -10.01 -8.32
N GLU A 173 1.08 -9.28 -7.29
CA GLU A 173 2.48 -8.82 -7.22
C GLU A 173 3.44 -10.01 -7.20
N VAL A 174 3.15 -11.01 -6.37
CA VAL A 174 4.02 -12.17 -6.16
C VAL A 174 3.91 -13.20 -7.29
N GLY A 175 2.68 -13.50 -7.72
CA GLY A 175 2.36 -14.57 -8.65
C GLY A 175 2.35 -14.18 -10.13
N ALA A 176 2.21 -12.89 -10.45
CA ALA A 176 2.13 -12.41 -11.83
C ALA A 176 3.26 -11.43 -12.18
N PHE A 177 3.39 -10.32 -11.45
CA PHE A 177 4.38 -9.28 -11.80
C PHE A 177 5.83 -9.70 -11.57
N ASN A 178 6.13 -10.37 -10.45
CA ASN A 178 7.49 -10.82 -10.17
C ASN A 178 7.99 -11.81 -11.26
N PRO A 179 7.23 -12.88 -11.61
CA PRO A 179 7.59 -13.75 -12.73
C PRO A 179 7.72 -13.00 -14.05
N ALA A 180 6.78 -12.11 -14.39
CA ALA A 180 6.82 -11.37 -15.65
C ALA A 180 8.08 -10.48 -15.78
N LEU A 181 8.54 -9.86 -14.68
CA LEU A 181 9.78 -9.08 -14.67
C LEU A 181 11.03 -9.94 -14.85
N ASP A 182 11.04 -11.12 -14.23
CA ASP A 182 12.14 -12.08 -14.32
C ASP A 182 12.25 -12.66 -15.74
N ASP A 183 11.12 -12.99 -16.35
CA ASP A 183 11.03 -13.57 -17.70
C ASP A 183 11.27 -12.56 -18.83
N ALA A 184 10.85 -11.31 -18.65
CA ALA A 184 11.08 -10.27 -19.64
C ALA A 184 12.58 -10.12 -19.93
N THR A 185 12.94 -9.84 -21.18
CA THR A 185 14.35 -9.64 -21.58
C THR A 185 14.59 -8.27 -22.19
N ASP A 186 13.55 -7.70 -22.82
CA ASP A 186 13.61 -6.35 -23.37
C ASP A 186 13.51 -5.30 -22.26
N LYS A 187 14.32 -4.23 -22.38
CA LYS A 187 14.38 -3.16 -21.38
C LYS A 187 13.09 -2.32 -21.34
N THR A 188 12.49 -2.09 -22.50
CA THR A 188 11.25 -1.31 -22.62
C THR A 188 10.09 -2.08 -22.01
N GLU A 189 9.99 -3.36 -22.33
CA GLU A 189 9.04 -4.29 -21.73
C GLU A 189 9.20 -4.35 -20.20
N LYS A 190 10.42 -4.58 -19.68
CA LYS A 190 10.68 -4.56 -18.23
C LYS A 190 10.25 -3.24 -17.59
N THR A 191 10.47 -2.11 -18.26
CA THR A 191 10.06 -0.80 -17.76
C THR A 191 8.54 -0.70 -17.68
N ALA A 192 7.83 -1.13 -18.72
CA ALA A 192 6.36 -1.10 -18.74
C ALA A 192 5.73 -2.07 -17.71
N ILE A 193 6.29 -3.27 -17.53
CA ILE A 193 5.87 -4.21 -16.48
C ILE A 193 6.17 -3.62 -15.09
N GLN A 194 7.33 -2.99 -14.89
CA GLN A 194 7.69 -2.37 -13.62
C GLN A 194 6.75 -1.21 -13.28
N ASN A 195 6.34 -0.41 -14.26
CA ASN A 195 5.34 0.64 -14.09
C ASN A 195 3.98 0.04 -13.70
N GLY A 196 3.53 -1.01 -14.38
CA GLY A 196 2.31 -1.75 -14.01
C GLY A 196 2.35 -2.28 -12.58
N LYS A 197 3.49 -2.86 -12.18
CA LYS A 197 3.71 -3.30 -10.80
C LYS A 197 3.65 -2.15 -9.80
N ILE A 198 4.18 -0.97 -10.13
CA ILE A 198 4.10 0.21 -9.26
C ILE A 198 2.63 0.64 -9.09
N LYS A 199 1.85 0.68 -10.17
CA LYS A 199 0.40 0.97 -10.09
C LYS A 199 -0.32 -0.06 -9.21
N ASN A 200 -0.07 -1.35 -9.41
CA ASN A 200 -0.61 -2.41 -8.55
C ASN A 200 -0.25 -2.22 -7.06
N LYS A 201 1.00 -1.81 -6.77
CA LYS A 201 1.42 -1.50 -5.39
C LYS A 201 0.69 -0.29 -4.82
N VAL A 202 0.38 0.72 -5.63
CA VAL A 202 -0.44 1.87 -5.19
C VAL A 202 -1.86 1.41 -4.86
N LEU A 203 -2.49 0.55 -5.66
CA LEU A 203 -3.80 -0.05 -5.34
C LEU A 203 -3.74 -0.82 -4.01
N LYS A 204 -2.80 -1.77 -3.89
CA LYS A 204 -2.59 -2.56 -2.68
C LYS A 204 -2.46 -1.71 -1.42
N LEU A 205 -1.55 -0.73 -1.46
CA LEU A 205 -1.23 0.10 -0.31
C LEU A 205 -2.35 1.10 0.00
N SER A 206 -3.09 1.56 -1.00
CA SER A 206 -4.28 2.41 -0.79
C SER A 206 -5.36 1.63 -0.04
N ALA A 207 -5.62 0.38 -0.43
CA ALA A 207 -6.55 -0.49 0.27
C ALA A 207 -6.09 -0.79 1.72
N ALA A 208 -4.81 -1.10 1.92
CA ALA A 208 -4.26 -1.31 3.28
C ALA A 208 -4.38 -0.08 4.17
N VAL A 209 -3.98 1.09 3.68
CA VAL A 209 -4.07 2.36 4.42
C VAL A 209 -5.52 2.67 4.77
N LEU A 210 -6.45 2.51 3.82
CA LEU A 210 -7.87 2.75 4.06
C LEU A 210 -8.45 1.80 5.11
N ALA A 211 -8.14 0.49 5.03
CA ALA A 211 -8.56 -0.48 6.02
C ALA A 211 -8.06 -0.11 7.43
N LEU A 212 -6.80 0.33 7.56
CA LEU A 212 -6.23 0.75 8.83
C LEU A 212 -6.88 2.05 9.35
N GLN A 213 -7.19 3.00 8.47
CA GLN A 213 -7.92 4.23 8.84
C GLN A 213 -9.35 3.92 9.32
N ILE A 214 -10.03 2.96 8.69
CA ILE A 214 -11.34 2.48 9.16
C ILE A 214 -11.22 1.85 10.55
N GLN A 215 -10.24 0.99 10.77
CA GLN A 215 -10.01 0.35 12.06
C GLN A 215 -9.72 1.37 13.17
N GLU A 216 -8.85 2.35 12.89
CA GLU A 216 -8.54 3.45 13.81
C GLU A 216 -9.82 4.28 14.11
N ALA A 217 -10.61 4.63 13.09
CA ALA A 217 -11.87 5.35 13.25
C ALA A 217 -12.93 4.55 14.04
N GLN A 218 -12.86 3.22 14.00
CA GLN A 218 -13.70 2.31 14.78
C GLN A 218 -13.15 2.03 16.19
N GLY A 219 -12.07 2.70 16.60
CA GLY A 219 -11.54 2.68 17.96
C GLY A 219 -10.40 1.68 18.20
N ASP A 220 -9.79 1.12 17.15
CA ASP A 220 -8.60 0.27 17.27
C ASP A 220 -7.31 1.10 17.22
N ASP A 221 -6.92 1.72 18.33
CA ASP A 221 -5.70 2.54 18.44
C ASP A 221 -4.40 1.75 18.20
N SER A 222 -4.44 0.41 18.22
CA SER A 222 -3.26 -0.42 18.03
C SER A 222 -2.68 -0.35 16.61
N VAL A 223 -3.49 0.11 15.64
CA VAL A 223 -3.10 0.19 14.23
C VAL A 223 -2.24 1.40 13.87
N ALA A 224 -2.14 2.40 14.74
CA ALA A 224 -1.52 3.70 14.44
C ALA A 224 -0.08 3.58 13.90
N SER A 225 0.75 2.72 14.50
CA SER A 225 2.13 2.50 14.01
C SER A 225 2.15 1.86 12.62
N LYS A 226 1.27 0.87 12.40
CA LYS A 226 1.18 0.18 11.10
C LYS A 226 0.64 1.12 10.02
N LEU A 227 -0.32 1.97 10.36
CA LEU A 227 -0.86 3.00 9.47
C LEU A 227 0.25 3.95 9.00
N ALA A 228 1.10 4.43 9.91
CA ALA A 228 2.22 5.30 9.54
C ALA A 228 3.22 4.60 8.59
N ASP A 229 3.52 3.33 8.82
CA ASP A 229 4.42 2.55 7.98
C ASP A 229 3.84 2.29 6.58
N GLU A 230 2.58 1.88 6.49
CA GLU A 230 1.90 1.65 5.20
C GLU A 230 1.71 2.96 4.42
N GLN A 231 1.39 4.07 5.11
CA GLN A 231 1.31 5.39 4.48
C GLN A 231 2.65 5.80 3.85
N LYS A 232 3.77 5.56 4.54
CA LYS A 232 5.10 5.86 3.99
C LYS A 232 5.41 5.02 2.76
N LYS A 233 5.01 3.75 2.73
CA LYS A 233 5.16 2.89 1.55
C LYS A 233 4.28 3.38 0.41
N LEU A 234 3.04 3.77 0.69
CA LEU A 234 2.10 4.31 -0.29
C LEU A 234 2.68 5.57 -0.94
N ASP A 235 3.10 6.55 -0.14
CA ASP A 235 3.68 7.81 -0.60
C ASP A 235 4.90 7.59 -1.51
N ASN A 236 5.76 6.63 -1.15
CA ASN A 236 6.91 6.28 -1.96
C ASN A 236 6.52 5.73 -3.34
N ASN A 237 5.50 4.86 -3.43
CA ASN A 237 5.09 4.29 -4.71
C ASN A 237 4.31 5.30 -5.56
N ILE A 238 3.52 6.19 -4.95
CA ILE A 238 2.91 7.34 -5.64
C ILE A 238 3.99 8.23 -6.24
N ALA A 239 5.06 8.52 -5.50
CA ALA A 239 6.17 9.32 -6.01
C ALA A 239 6.94 8.61 -7.15
N LEU A 240 7.03 7.28 -7.13
CA LEU A 240 7.62 6.51 -8.22
C LEU A 240 6.74 6.53 -9.48
N ASP A 241 5.43 6.35 -9.33
CA ASP A 241 4.46 6.43 -10.42
C ASP A 241 4.47 7.82 -11.07
N ALA A 242 4.42 8.89 -10.26
CA ALA A 242 4.48 10.26 -10.75
C ALA A 242 5.79 10.56 -11.51
N LYS A 243 6.92 9.97 -11.09
CA LYS A 243 8.19 10.10 -11.82
C LYS A 243 8.19 9.37 -13.16
N ALA A 244 7.37 8.33 -13.30
CA ALA A 244 7.19 7.57 -14.53
C ALA A 244 6.07 8.14 -15.42
N ALA A 245 5.51 9.32 -15.08
CA ALA A 245 4.37 9.89 -15.78
C ALA A 245 4.51 9.87 -17.31
N GLY A 246 3.48 9.35 -17.98
CA GLY A 246 3.40 9.23 -19.45
C GLY A 246 4.15 8.05 -20.06
N GLN A 247 4.94 7.30 -19.27
CA GLN A 247 5.52 6.03 -19.71
C GLN A 247 4.44 4.94 -19.79
N ASP A 248 4.67 3.95 -20.65
CA ASP A 248 3.80 2.78 -20.75
C ASP A 248 3.77 2.00 -19.44
N SER A 249 2.60 1.44 -19.16
CA SER A 249 2.32 0.61 -18.00
C SER A 249 1.54 -0.62 -18.45
N THR A 250 2.07 -1.82 -18.17
CA THR A 250 1.50 -3.09 -18.65
C THR A 250 0.72 -3.77 -17.54
N ALA A 251 -0.55 -4.11 -17.81
CA ALA A 251 -1.29 -5.06 -16.97
C ALA A 251 -0.81 -6.49 -17.25
N ILE A 252 -0.71 -7.28 -16.19
CA ILE A 252 -0.48 -8.72 -16.25
C ILE A 252 -1.72 -9.36 -15.67
N SER A 253 -2.38 -10.23 -16.44
CA SER A 253 -3.55 -10.95 -15.96
C SER A 253 -3.19 -11.87 -14.80
N PHE A 254 -4.10 -11.99 -13.84
CA PHE A 254 -3.94 -12.87 -12.69
C PHE A 254 -5.30 -13.45 -12.30
N ASP A 255 -5.33 -14.77 -12.10
CA ASP A 255 -6.53 -15.48 -11.67
C ASP A 255 -6.65 -15.41 -10.13
N GLY A 256 -7.31 -14.36 -9.65
CA GLY A 256 -7.59 -14.11 -8.24
C GLY A 256 -8.79 -13.18 -8.05
N SER A 257 -9.36 -13.14 -6.85
CA SER A 257 -10.54 -12.33 -6.53
C SER A 257 -10.47 -11.75 -5.11
N SER A 258 -11.08 -10.58 -4.88
CA SER A 258 -11.21 -9.94 -3.57
C SER A 258 -12.30 -10.50 -2.68
#